data_AF-A0A0M6XR11-F1
#
_entry.id   AF-A0A0M6XR11-F1
#
_cell.length_a   1.000
_cell.length_b   1.000
_cell.length_c   1.000
_cell.angle_alpha   90.00
_cell.angle_beta   90.00
_cell.angle_gamma   90.00
#
_symmetry.space_group_name_H-M   'P 1'
#
loop_
_entity.id
_entity.type
_entity.pdbx_description
1 polymer ?
#
loop_
_entity_poly.entity_id
_entity_poly.type
_entity_poly.pdbx_seq_one_letter_code
_entity_poly.pdbx_strand_id
1 'polypeptide(L)'
;MRAACAVLSVVALTACAPGATGGGSTRLAGLTLVPAPGGLDVAGSGGREIGFGRDRPGVLDTVARIEGVAPRPVPCGSGRDAYATAGGLRLVFRGRTFVGWDSVSDRAGLSCA
;
A
#
# COMPACT_ATOMS: atom_id res chain seq x y z
N MET A 1 23.96 7.91 -64.28
CA MET A 1 24.26 8.89 -63.22
C MET A 1 23.59 8.39 -61.94
N ARG A 2 24.37 8.32 -60.85
CA ARG A 2 24.00 7.80 -59.52
C ARG A 2 23.11 8.79 -58.76
N ALA A 3 22.34 8.25 -57.80
CA ALA A 3 21.92 8.83 -56.50
C ALA A 3 20.40 8.69 -56.29
N ALA A 4 19.87 8.28 -55.14
CA ALA A 4 20.45 7.71 -53.93
C ALA A 4 19.27 7.11 -53.15
N CYS A 5 19.45 5.89 -52.62
CA CYS A 5 18.61 5.33 -51.57
C CYS A 5 18.69 6.23 -50.34
N ALA A 6 17.57 6.84 -49.93
CA ALA A 6 17.40 7.35 -48.58
C ALA A 6 16.61 6.31 -47.78
N VAL A 7 17.32 5.37 -47.16
CA VAL A 7 16.76 4.44 -46.18
C VAL A 7 16.52 5.24 -44.90
N LEU A 8 15.27 5.62 -44.64
CA LEU A 8 14.85 6.15 -43.35
C LEU A 8 14.91 5.02 -42.31
N SER A 9 15.92 5.06 -41.45
CA SER A 9 15.99 4.21 -40.24
C SER A 9 15.00 4.73 -39.20
N VAL A 10 13.82 4.11 -39.15
CA VAL A 10 12.87 4.30 -38.04
C VAL A 10 13.37 3.46 -36.85
N VAL A 11 13.96 4.13 -35.86
CA VAL A 11 14.27 3.54 -34.55
C VAL A 11 12.96 3.45 -33.77
N ALA A 12 12.31 2.29 -33.80
CA ALA A 12 11.16 2.00 -32.95
C ALA A 12 11.65 1.76 -31.51
N LEU A 13 11.45 2.73 -30.62
CA LEU A 13 11.61 2.52 -29.18
C LEU A 13 10.45 1.67 -28.66
N THR A 14 10.64 0.36 -28.62
CA THR A 14 9.80 -0.60 -27.89
C THR A 14 10.17 -0.59 -26.42
N ALA A 15 9.46 0.19 -25.58
CA ALA A 15 9.43 -0.04 -24.14
C ALA A 15 8.27 0.70 -23.45
N CYS A 16 7.08 0.12 -23.47
CA CYS A 16 6.11 0.36 -22.40
C CYS A 16 5.40 -0.97 -22.14
N ALA A 17 6.10 -1.87 -21.45
CA ALA A 17 5.46 -3.02 -20.84
C ALA A 17 4.78 -2.54 -19.56
N PRO A 18 3.44 -2.58 -19.45
CA PRO A 18 2.79 -2.42 -18.16
C PRO A 18 3.15 -3.64 -17.31
N GLY A 19 4.11 -3.47 -16.41
CA GLY A 19 4.45 -4.43 -15.38
C GLY A 19 3.33 -4.54 -14.35
N ALA A 20 2.20 -5.13 -14.74
CA ALA A 20 1.23 -5.67 -13.81
C ALA A 20 1.67 -7.08 -13.42
N THR A 21 2.81 -7.17 -12.74
CA THR A 21 3.12 -8.39 -12.00
C THR A 21 2.19 -8.38 -10.80
N GLY A 22 1.07 -9.10 -10.93
CA GLY A 22 0.34 -9.65 -9.79
C GLY A 22 1.28 -10.61 -9.06
N GLY A 23 2.25 -10.06 -8.35
CA GLY A 23 3.13 -10.79 -7.46
C GLY A 23 2.31 -11.14 -6.24
N GLY A 24 2.04 -12.43 -6.04
CA GLY A 24 1.59 -12.93 -4.75
C GLY A 24 2.46 -12.28 -3.67
N SER A 25 1.81 -11.66 -2.69
CA SER A 25 2.49 -10.91 -1.65
C SER A 25 3.36 -11.88 -0.84
N THR A 26 4.64 -11.99 -1.20
CA THR A 26 5.60 -12.78 -0.42
C THR A 26 5.67 -12.15 0.96
N ARG A 27 5.17 -12.89 1.96
CA ARG A 27 5.19 -12.46 3.34
C ARG A 27 6.63 -12.13 3.75
N LEU A 28 6.82 -10.95 4.32
CA LEU A 28 8.08 -10.56 4.93
C LEU A 28 8.16 -11.22 6.30
N ALA A 29 9.01 -12.24 6.43
CA ALA A 29 9.23 -12.95 7.68
C ALA A 29 9.80 -12.01 8.77
N GLY A 30 9.40 -12.24 10.03
CA GLY A 30 9.91 -11.50 11.18
C GLY A 30 9.37 -10.08 11.35
N LEU A 31 8.44 -9.64 10.48
CA LEU A 31 7.80 -8.33 10.61
C LEU A 31 6.42 -8.44 11.24
N THR A 32 6.05 -7.44 12.05
CA THR A 32 4.72 -7.34 12.66
C THR A 32 4.30 -5.89 12.77
N LEU A 33 3.01 -5.62 12.55
CA LEU A 33 2.44 -4.29 12.73
C LEU A 33 2.15 -4.06 14.21
N VAL A 34 2.65 -2.96 14.75
CA VAL A 34 2.45 -2.55 16.13
C VAL A 34 1.72 -1.21 16.14
N PRO A 35 0.62 -1.07 16.90
CA PRO A 35 -0.11 0.18 16.95
C PRO A 35 0.73 1.30 17.60
N ALA A 36 0.73 2.48 17.01
CA ALA A 36 1.48 3.65 17.48
C ALA A 36 0.66 4.95 17.36
N PRO A 37 0.95 6.00 18.16
CA PRO A 37 0.17 7.24 18.16
C PRO A 37 0.15 7.98 16.81
N GLY A 38 1.19 7.83 16.00
CA GLY A 38 1.32 8.47 14.69
C GLY A 38 0.96 7.57 13.50
N GLY A 39 0.57 6.31 13.73
CA GLY A 39 0.41 5.32 12.66
C GLY A 39 0.67 3.91 13.14
N LEU A 40 1.40 3.12 12.36
CA LEU A 40 1.80 1.76 12.73
C LEU A 40 3.32 1.64 12.72
N ASP A 41 3.91 1.16 13.80
CA ASP A 41 5.29 0.72 13.80
C ASP A 41 5.40 -0.66 13.13
N VAL A 42 6.54 -0.93 12.50
CA VAL A 42 6.84 -2.24 11.95
C VAL A 42 7.91 -2.89 12.82
N ALA A 43 7.51 -3.69 13.80
CA ALA A 43 8.43 -4.45 14.62
C ALA A 43 9.28 -5.39 13.76
N GLY A 44 10.56 -5.55 14.10
CA GLY A 44 11.53 -6.35 13.33
C GLY A 44 12.11 -5.64 12.11
N SER A 45 11.72 -4.40 11.83
CA SER A 45 12.15 -3.66 10.63
C SER A 45 13.36 -2.74 10.80
N GLY A 46 13.87 -2.58 12.03
CA GLY A 46 14.93 -1.60 12.34
C GLY A 46 14.44 -0.15 12.46
N GLY A 47 13.16 0.07 12.79
CA GLY A 47 12.60 1.40 13.06
C GLY A 47 11.74 1.99 11.93
N ARG A 48 11.24 1.17 11.01
CA ARG A 48 10.29 1.63 9.98
C ARG A 48 8.90 1.79 10.57
N GLU A 49 8.17 2.77 10.05
CA GLU A 49 6.78 3.03 10.38
C GLU A 49 5.91 3.21 9.12
N ILE A 50 4.59 3.12 9.32
CA ILE A 50 3.53 3.52 8.41
C ILE A 50 2.76 4.65 9.10
N GLY A 51 3.27 5.87 8.96
CA GLY A 51 2.66 7.06 9.57
C GLY A 51 1.33 7.48 8.92
N PHE A 52 0.56 8.31 9.63
CA PHE A 52 -0.59 9.01 9.06
C PHE A 52 -0.18 9.94 7.91
N GLY A 53 -1.11 10.23 7.02
CA GLY A 53 -0.86 11.02 5.80
C GLY A 53 -0.37 10.19 4.61
N ARG A 54 -0.03 8.92 4.80
CA ARG A 54 0.45 8.04 3.72
C ARG A 54 -0.69 7.63 2.78
N ASP A 55 -0.32 7.39 1.52
CA ASP A 55 -1.26 7.02 0.47
C ASP A 55 -1.81 5.59 0.65
N ARG A 56 -3.12 5.43 0.43
CA ARG A 56 -3.88 4.21 0.67
C ARG A 56 -3.32 2.99 -0.07
N PRO A 57 -3.14 3.01 -1.41
CA PRO A 57 -2.45 1.95 -2.13
C PRO A 57 -1.13 1.52 -1.46
N GLY A 58 -0.26 2.46 -1.10
CA GLY A 58 1.03 2.15 -0.48
C GLY A 58 0.91 1.53 0.92
N VAL A 59 -0.05 1.97 1.72
CA VAL A 59 -0.34 1.39 3.04
C VAL A 59 -0.85 -0.04 2.90
N LEU A 60 -1.86 -0.27 2.07
CA LEU A 60 -2.47 -1.59 1.89
C LEU A 60 -1.48 -2.61 1.34
N ASP A 61 -0.66 -2.20 0.36
CA ASP A 61 0.42 -3.02 -0.21
C ASP A 61 1.50 -3.36 0.83
N THR A 62 1.91 -2.39 1.66
CA THR A 62 2.87 -2.64 2.72
C THR A 62 2.34 -3.61 3.79
N VAL A 63 1.09 -3.41 4.22
CA VAL A 63 0.43 -4.31 5.17
C VAL A 63 0.28 -5.71 4.58
N ALA A 64 -0.11 -5.82 3.31
CA ALA A 64 -0.23 -7.11 2.62
C ALA A 64 1.09 -7.89 2.61
N ARG A 65 2.24 -7.20 2.45
CA ARG A 65 3.56 -7.82 2.53
C ARG A 65 3.95 -8.25 3.94
N ILE A 66 3.62 -7.45 4.95
CA ILE A 66 3.98 -7.77 6.34
C ILE A 66 3.16 -8.96 6.84
N GLU A 67 1.85 -8.92 6.63
CA GLU A 67 0.95 -9.96 7.13
C GLU A 67 0.85 -11.17 6.20
N GLY A 68 1.29 -11.05 4.94
CA GLY A 68 1.18 -12.11 3.93
C GLY A 68 -0.21 -12.24 3.32
N VAL A 69 -1.14 -11.35 3.66
CA VAL A 69 -2.51 -11.30 3.14
C VAL A 69 -2.97 -9.86 3.02
N ALA A 70 -3.67 -9.54 1.94
CA ALA A 70 -4.18 -8.19 1.73
C ALA A 70 -5.28 -7.84 2.75
N PRO A 71 -5.28 -6.62 3.30
CA PRO A 71 -6.40 -6.13 4.10
C PRO A 71 -7.70 -6.16 3.32
N ARG A 72 -8.77 -6.56 4.00
CA ARG A 72 -10.10 -6.73 3.43
C ARG A 72 -10.97 -5.51 3.72
N PRO A 73 -11.69 -4.95 2.73
CA PRO A 73 -12.54 -3.80 2.94
C PRO A 73 -13.65 -4.12 3.94
N VAL A 74 -13.93 -3.20 4.86
CA VAL A 74 -15.02 -3.30 5.84
C VAL A 74 -15.81 -1.99 5.88
N PRO A 75 -17.11 -2.03 6.22
CA PRO A 75 -17.91 -0.83 6.34
C PRO A 75 -17.30 0.17 7.33
N CYS A 76 -17.25 1.43 6.91
CA CYS A 76 -16.86 2.56 7.74
C CYS A 76 -17.91 3.65 7.53
N GLY A 77 -18.47 4.19 8.61
CA GLY A 77 -19.46 5.27 8.51
C GLY A 77 -18.81 6.57 8.03
N SER A 78 -19.61 7.64 7.89
CA SER A 78 -19.13 9.03 7.79
C SER A 78 -18.23 9.38 6.59
N GLY A 79 -18.40 8.71 5.45
CA GLY A 79 -17.66 9.03 4.22
C GLY A 79 -16.16 8.68 4.28
N ARG A 80 -15.79 7.73 5.14
CA ARG A 80 -14.45 7.17 5.28
C ARG A 80 -14.43 5.74 4.77
N ASP A 81 -13.26 5.27 4.37
CA ASP A 81 -13.05 3.87 3.99
C ASP A 81 -12.31 3.15 5.11
N ALA A 82 -12.59 1.86 5.32
CA ALA A 82 -11.80 1.05 6.25
C ALA A 82 -11.45 -0.32 5.71
N TYR A 83 -10.34 -0.85 6.21
CA TYR A 83 -9.81 -2.16 5.83
C TYR A 83 -9.37 -2.92 7.08
N ALA A 84 -9.87 -4.13 7.26
CA ALA A 84 -9.46 -5.02 8.34
C ALA A 84 -8.21 -5.81 7.92
N THR A 85 -7.19 -5.81 8.77
CA THR A 85 -5.97 -6.59 8.62
C THR A 85 -6.14 -7.98 9.24
N ALA A 86 -5.25 -8.92 8.93
CA ALA A 86 -5.24 -10.23 9.57
C ALA A 86 -4.80 -10.17 11.04
N GLY A 87 -3.98 -9.17 11.40
CA GLY A 87 -3.59 -8.87 12.78
C GLY A 87 -4.69 -8.26 13.65
N GLY A 88 -5.92 -8.12 13.13
CA GLY A 88 -7.06 -7.61 13.89
C GLY A 88 -7.11 -6.08 14.01
N LEU A 89 -6.31 -5.36 13.22
CA LEU A 89 -6.40 -3.91 13.10
C LEU A 89 -7.43 -3.53 12.04
N ARG A 90 -8.09 -2.40 12.25
CA ARG A 90 -8.87 -1.71 11.23
C ARG A 90 -8.13 -0.44 10.85
N LEU A 91 -7.77 -0.32 9.58
CA LEU A 91 -7.13 0.84 9.00
C LEU A 91 -8.20 1.79 8.47
N VAL A 92 -8.12 3.07 8.79
CA VAL A 92 -9.11 4.09 8.41
C VAL A 92 -8.49 5.08 7.42
N PHE A 93 -9.21 5.33 6.34
CA PHE A 93 -8.79 6.22 5.27
C PHE A 93 -9.84 7.31 5.03
N ARG A 94 -9.36 8.52 4.71
CA ARG A 94 -10.17 9.60 4.14
C ARG A 94 -9.74 9.81 2.69
N GLY A 95 -10.56 9.32 1.77
CA GLY A 95 -10.17 9.22 0.37
C GLY A 95 -8.92 8.34 0.20
N ARG A 96 -7.82 8.93 -0.28
CA ARG A 96 -6.54 8.22 -0.46
C ARG A 96 -5.60 8.29 0.73
N THR A 97 -5.96 8.97 1.83
CA THR A 97 -5.02 9.23 2.93
C THR A 97 -5.31 8.31 4.11
N PHE A 98 -4.27 7.67 4.64
CA PHE A 98 -4.34 6.94 5.92
C PHE A 98 -4.42 7.94 7.07
N VAL A 99 -5.50 7.88 7.85
CA VAL A 99 -5.83 8.90 8.85
C VAL A 99 -6.03 8.35 10.26
N GLY A 100 -6.04 7.04 10.42
CA GLY A 100 -6.21 6.41 11.73
C GLY A 100 -6.24 4.91 11.66
N TRP A 101 -6.15 4.28 12.82
CA TRP A 101 -6.37 2.86 13.01
C TRP A 101 -7.13 2.64 14.31
N ASP A 102 -7.82 1.51 14.39
CA ASP A 102 -8.44 1.05 15.62
C ASP A 102 -8.34 -0.48 15.76
N SER A 103 -8.38 -0.92 17.01
CA SER A 103 -8.45 -2.32 17.41
C SER A 103 -9.54 -2.50 18.47
N VAL A 104 -9.63 -3.70 19.03
CA VAL A 104 -10.53 -3.96 20.17
C VAL A 104 -10.15 -3.18 21.42
N SER A 105 -8.87 -2.84 21.59
CA SER A 105 -8.32 -2.27 22.83
C SER A 105 -7.84 -0.83 22.70
N ASP A 106 -7.51 -0.38 21.49
CA ASP A 106 -6.87 0.92 21.30
C ASP A 106 -7.24 1.57 19.96
N ARG A 107 -6.92 2.85 19.80
CA ARG A 107 -7.13 3.60 18.56
C ARG A 107 -6.20 4.80 18.50
N ALA A 108 -5.81 5.21 17.29
CA ALA A 108 -5.17 6.50 17.06
C ALA A 108 -5.65 7.13 15.75
N GLY A 109 -5.66 8.47 15.72
CA GLY A 109 -6.16 9.25 14.59
C GLY A 109 -7.69 9.25 14.47
N LEU A 110 -8.20 9.26 13.24
CA LEU A 110 -9.63 9.26 12.95
C LEU A 110 -10.22 7.83 12.92
N SER A 111 -11.37 7.63 13.57
CA SER A 111 -12.07 6.33 13.68
C SER A 111 -13.33 6.25 12.81
N CYS A 112 -13.87 5.08 12.50
CA CYS A 112 -15.14 4.98 11.75
C CYS A 112 -16.41 5.50 12.45
N ALA A 113 -16.30 5.91 13.72
CA ALA A 113 -17.36 6.57 14.51
C ALA A 113 -17.17 8.09 14.53
#